data_AF-A0A7K8E1S2-F1
#
_entry.id   AF-A0A7K8E1S2-F1
#
_cell.length_a   1.000
_cell.length_b   1.000
_cell.length_c   1.000
_cell.angle_alpha   90.00
_cell.angle_beta   90.00
_cell.angle_gamma   90.00
#
_symmetry.space_group_name_H-M   'P 1'
#
loop_
_entity.id
_entity.type
_entity.pdbx_description
1 polymer ?
#
loop_
_entity_poly.entity_id
_entity_poly.type
_entity_poly.pdbx_seq_one_letter_code
_entity_poly.pdbx_strand_id
1 'polypeptide(L)'
;GAMGGSASLIPRDLLGEYQELTFLSKQEILLAYKRFSELLPKEERENAFSVRAPKSQILTLPELRANPFQHRICHVFSTSETRDDSMSFEDFLDMLSVFSDSATSDVKSHYAFRIFDFDDDGTLDRKDLEQLVNCLTGQGEESRLSSAEMEQLIQNILEESDIDKDGTINLSEFQHVVSRSPDFASSFKIVL
;
A
#
# COMPACT_ATOMS: atom_id res chain seq x y z
N GLY A 1 34.62 0.48 -30.11
CA GLY A 1 33.57 0.91 -29.19
C GLY A 1 32.32 0.13 -29.48
N ALA A 2 31.94 -0.79 -28.60
CA ALA A 2 30.69 -1.54 -28.71
C ALA A 2 29.65 -0.84 -27.82
N MET A 3 28.74 -0.09 -28.42
CA MET A 3 27.51 0.34 -27.75
C MET A 3 26.56 -0.85 -27.73
N GLY A 4 26.62 -1.64 -26.66
CA GLY A 4 25.59 -2.62 -26.34
C GLY A 4 24.36 -1.89 -25.83
N GLY A 5 23.45 -1.53 -26.74
CA GLY A 5 22.14 -1.00 -26.37
C GLY A 5 21.35 -2.09 -25.66
N SER A 6 21.10 -1.91 -24.37
CA SER A 6 20.10 -2.66 -23.62
C SER A 6 18.75 -2.46 -24.30
N ALA A 7 18.41 -3.34 -25.24
CA ALA A 7 17.10 -3.38 -25.86
C ALA A 7 16.07 -3.50 -24.73
N SER A 8 15.15 -2.56 -24.71
CA SER A 8 14.12 -2.38 -23.69
C SER A 8 13.37 -3.70 -23.50
N LEU A 9 13.54 -4.34 -22.34
CA LEU A 9 12.89 -5.61 -21.99
C LEU A 9 11.35 -5.48 -21.96
N ILE A 10 10.85 -4.25 -21.91
CA ILE A 10 9.43 -3.89 -21.99
C ILE A 10 9.13 -3.41 -23.42
N PRO A 11 8.11 -4.00 -24.11
CA PRO A 11 7.62 -3.49 -25.38
C PRO A 11 7.24 -2.01 -25.29
N ARG A 12 7.53 -1.23 -26.34
CA ARG A 12 7.29 0.23 -26.32
C ARG A 12 5.82 0.61 -26.15
N ASP A 13 4.93 -0.19 -26.72
CA ASP A 13 3.48 0.05 -26.64
C ASP A 13 2.99 -0.16 -25.21
N LEU A 14 3.39 -1.28 -24.59
CA LEU A 14 3.11 -1.59 -23.18
C LEU A 14 3.70 -0.55 -22.21
N LEU A 15 4.90 -0.06 -22.50
CA LEU A 15 5.51 1.04 -21.72
C LEU A 15 4.71 2.35 -21.84
N GLY A 16 4.06 2.58 -22.98
CA GLY A 16 3.14 3.69 -23.17
C GLY A 16 1.87 3.52 -22.34
N GLU A 17 1.27 2.33 -22.38
CA GLU A 17 0.08 1.99 -21.60
C GLU A 17 0.33 2.17 -20.09
N TYR A 18 1.42 1.61 -19.55
CA TYR A 18 1.75 1.80 -18.13
C TYR A 18 2.00 3.27 -17.77
N GLN A 19 2.56 4.07 -18.67
CA GLN A 19 2.74 5.49 -18.41
C GLN A 19 1.41 6.26 -18.41
N GLU A 20 0.42 5.83 -19.18
CA GLU A 20 -0.92 6.44 -19.20
C GLU A 20 -1.78 5.99 -18.02
N LEU A 21 -1.57 4.76 -17.53
CA LEU A 21 -2.35 4.15 -16.44
C LEU A 21 -1.76 4.40 -15.05
N THR A 22 -0.49 4.78 -14.94
CA THR A 22 0.19 5.02 -13.66
C THR A 22 0.73 6.43 -13.54
N PHE A 23 1.05 6.86 -12.32
CA PHE A 23 1.69 8.15 -12.07
C PHE A 23 3.22 8.09 -12.23
N LEU A 24 3.74 7.13 -13.01
CA LEU A 24 5.16 6.85 -13.15
C LEU A 24 5.68 7.25 -14.54
N SER A 25 6.91 7.78 -14.57
CA SER A 25 7.65 8.03 -15.81
C SER A 25 8.17 6.73 -16.43
N LYS A 26 8.52 6.78 -17.72
CA LYS A 26 9.16 5.64 -18.41
C LYS A 26 10.41 5.13 -17.69
N GLN A 27 11.19 6.03 -17.08
CA GLN A 27 12.40 5.65 -16.35
C GLN A 27 12.08 4.91 -15.06
N GLU A 28 11.05 5.35 -14.34
CA GLU A 28 10.57 4.68 -13.13
C GLU A 28 9.98 3.30 -13.44
N ILE A 29 9.20 3.16 -14.52
CA ILE A 29 8.65 1.87 -14.95
C ILE A 29 9.78 0.88 -15.31
N LEU A 30 10.83 1.34 -16.00
CA LEU A 30 11.98 0.51 -16.31
C LEU A 30 12.78 0.10 -15.06
N LEU A 31 12.90 1.00 -14.08
CA LEU A 31 13.55 0.70 -12.81
C LEU A 31 12.70 -0.28 -11.99
N ALA A 32 11.39 -0.11 -11.97
CA ALA A 32 10.44 -1.01 -11.33
C ALA A 32 10.52 -2.42 -11.94
N TYR A 33 10.58 -2.53 -13.27
CA TYR A 33 10.75 -3.81 -13.95
C TYR A 33 12.05 -4.51 -13.55
N LYS A 34 13.15 -3.75 -13.48
CA LYS A 34 14.43 -4.30 -13.03
C LYS A 34 14.34 -4.81 -11.59
N ARG A 35 13.74 -4.03 -10.69
CA ARG A 35 13.54 -4.43 -9.28
C ARG A 35 12.66 -5.67 -9.17
N PHE A 36 11.51 -5.68 -9.85
CA PHE A 36 10.60 -6.82 -9.86
C PHE A 36 11.30 -8.09 -10.40
N SER A 37 12.06 -7.97 -11.49
CA SER A 37 12.86 -9.06 -12.04
C SER A 37 13.91 -9.58 -11.06
N GLU A 38 14.44 -8.74 -10.17
CA GLU A 38 15.40 -9.15 -9.14
C GLU A 38 14.74 -9.94 -8.01
N LEU A 39 13.44 -9.71 -7.74
CA LEU A 39 12.62 -10.44 -6.76
C LEU A 39 12.27 -11.86 -7.24
N LEU A 40 12.36 -12.11 -8.55
CA LEU A 40 12.05 -13.40 -9.15
C LEU A 40 13.28 -14.33 -9.20
N PRO A 41 13.05 -15.66 -9.16
CA PRO A 41 14.08 -16.66 -9.47
C PRO A 41 14.73 -16.39 -10.82
N LYS A 42 16.02 -16.73 -10.97
CA LYS A 42 16.81 -16.38 -12.17
C LYS A 42 16.19 -16.93 -13.45
N GLU A 43 15.55 -18.09 -13.36
CA GLU A 43 14.94 -18.84 -14.43
C GLU A 43 13.65 -18.16 -14.95
N GLU A 44 13.00 -17.36 -14.11
CA GLU A 44 11.71 -16.72 -14.41
C GLU A 44 11.84 -15.25 -14.83
N ARG A 45 13.03 -14.66 -14.72
CA ARG A 45 13.29 -13.24 -15.02
C ARG A 45 13.00 -12.85 -16.47
N GLU A 46 13.18 -13.79 -17.40
CA GLU A 46 12.87 -13.57 -18.82
C GLU A 46 11.36 -13.50 -19.09
N ASN A 47 10.55 -14.05 -18.19
CA ASN A 47 9.08 -14.07 -18.27
C ASN A 47 8.44 -13.23 -17.16
N ALA A 48 9.11 -12.19 -16.68
CA ALA A 48 8.68 -11.38 -15.53
C ALA A 48 7.23 -10.84 -15.65
N PHE A 49 6.73 -10.59 -16.87
CA PHE A 49 5.35 -10.16 -17.09
C PHE A 49 4.29 -11.26 -16.87
N SER A 50 4.67 -12.53 -16.96
CA SER A 50 3.75 -13.68 -16.88
C SER A 50 3.84 -14.42 -15.54
N VAL A 51 4.79 -14.04 -14.68
CA VAL A 51 4.99 -14.64 -13.36
C VAL A 51 4.62 -13.64 -12.27
N ARG A 52 4.23 -14.16 -11.11
CA ARG A 52 3.90 -13.37 -9.93
C ARG A 52 5.02 -13.50 -8.90
N ALA A 53 5.48 -12.39 -8.36
CA ALA A 53 6.47 -12.38 -7.29
C ALA A 53 5.80 -12.85 -5.98
N PRO A 54 6.36 -13.85 -5.29
CA PRO A 54 5.82 -14.31 -4.02
C PRO A 54 5.87 -13.20 -2.95
N LYS A 55 4.86 -13.15 -2.07
CA LYS A 55 4.81 -12.22 -0.93
C LYS A 55 6.12 -12.17 -0.15
N SER A 56 6.74 -13.33 0.10
CA SER A 56 8.00 -13.43 0.85
C SER A 56 9.14 -12.63 0.23
N GLN A 57 9.19 -12.52 -1.10
CA GLN A 57 10.18 -11.72 -1.81
C GLN A 57 9.82 -10.23 -1.78
N ILE A 58 8.55 -9.89 -1.97
CA ILE A 58 8.06 -8.51 -1.87
C ILE A 58 8.39 -7.90 -0.50
N LEU A 59 8.19 -8.66 0.58
CA LEU A 59 8.51 -8.22 1.95
C LEU A 59 10.02 -8.03 2.22
N THR A 60 10.91 -8.47 1.32
CA THR A 60 12.35 -8.18 1.45
C THR A 60 12.71 -6.76 1.01
N LEU A 61 11.79 -6.06 0.31
CA LEU A 61 12.01 -4.71 -0.16
C LEU A 61 12.24 -3.76 1.02
N PRO A 62 13.32 -2.97 1.01
CA PRO A 62 13.63 -2.04 2.10
C PRO A 62 12.47 -1.10 2.42
N GLU A 63 11.72 -0.67 1.40
CA GLU A 63 10.58 0.23 1.54
C GLU A 63 9.47 -0.41 2.39
N LEU A 64 9.15 -1.68 2.15
CA LEU A 64 8.11 -2.39 2.89
C LEU A 64 8.59 -2.89 4.25
N ARG A 65 9.85 -3.30 4.36
CA ARG A 65 10.40 -3.91 5.57
C ARG A 65 10.33 -2.97 6.79
N ALA A 66 10.44 -1.67 6.59
CA ALA A 66 10.32 -0.68 7.66
C ALA A 66 8.86 -0.41 8.07
N ASN A 67 7.90 -0.86 7.27
CA ASN A 67 6.49 -0.52 7.41
C ASN A 67 5.74 -1.58 8.25
N PRO A 68 5.08 -1.19 9.36
CA PRO A 68 4.25 -2.09 10.16
C PRO A 68 3.12 -2.76 9.35
N PHE A 69 2.65 -2.09 8.29
CA PHE A 69 1.54 -2.54 7.45
C PHE A 69 2.00 -3.33 6.22
N GLN A 70 3.27 -3.73 6.13
CA GLN A 70 3.81 -4.44 4.97
C GLN A 70 2.97 -5.65 4.52
N HIS A 71 2.39 -6.39 5.46
CA HIS A 71 1.55 -7.55 5.14
C HIS A 71 0.19 -7.15 4.54
N ARG A 72 -0.42 -6.06 5.03
CA ARG A 72 -1.68 -5.51 4.51
C ARG A 72 -1.47 -4.81 3.17
N ILE A 73 -0.38 -4.05 3.03
CA ILE A 73 0.04 -3.50 1.73
C ILE A 73 0.12 -4.62 0.70
N CYS A 74 0.80 -5.73 1.02
CA CYS A 74 0.86 -6.85 0.10
C CYS A 74 -0.52 -7.43 -0.25
N HIS A 75 -1.41 -7.52 0.73
CA HIS A 75 -2.76 -8.02 0.53
C HIS A 75 -3.60 -7.11 -0.39
N VAL A 76 -3.56 -5.80 -0.14
CA VAL A 76 -4.39 -4.81 -0.85
C VAL A 76 -3.97 -4.66 -2.32
N PHE A 77 -2.67 -4.70 -2.59
CA PHE A 77 -2.14 -4.58 -3.96
C PHE A 77 -2.13 -5.90 -4.73
N SER A 78 -2.19 -7.05 -4.05
CA SER A 78 -2.22 -8.34 -4.73
C SER A 78 -3.57 -8.57 -5.41
N THR A 79 -3.53 -8.79 -6.72
CA THR A 79 -4.68 -9.24 -7.53
C THR A 79 -4.81 -10.77 -7.60
N SER A 80 -4.13 -11.51 -6.72
CA SER A 80 -4.01 -12.96 -6.82
C SER A 80 -5.32 -13.67 -6.45
N GLU A 81 -5.87 -14.46 -7.38
CA GLU A 81 -7.07 -15.27 -7.14
C GLU A 81 -6.85 -16.37 -6.09
N THR A 82 -5.61 -16.81 -5.89
CA THR A 82 -5.27 -17.86 -4.92
C THR A 82 -5.14 -17.31 -3.49
N ARG A 83 -5.27 -15.98 -3.30
CA ARG A 83 -5.06 -15.27 -2.03
C ARG A 83 -3.72 -15.60 -1.36
N ASP A 84 -2.70 -15.89 -2.17
CA ASP A 84 -1.32 -16.10 -1.71
C ASP A 84 -0.54 -14.78 -1.56
N ASP A 85 -1.21 -13.64 -1.79
CA ASP A 85 -0.67 -12.28 -1.81
C ASP A 85 0.52 -12.13 -2.76
N SER A 86 0.62 -12.98 -3.79
CA SER A 86 1.62 -12.83 -4.85
C SER A 86 1.26 -11.65 -5.75
N MET A 87 2.27 -10.92 -6.22
CA MET A 87 2.05 -9.72 -7.03
C MET A 87 2.47 -9.95 -8.46
N SER A 88 1.61 -9.56 -9.39
CA SER A 88 2.01 -9.39 -10.79
C SER A 88 2.95 -8.18 -10.94
N PHE A 89 3.56 -8.02 -12.12
CA PHE A 89 4.29 -6.79 -12.41
C PHE A 89 3.38 -5.55 -12.38
N GLU A 90 2.11 -5.70 -12.76
CA GLU A 90 1.12 -4.62 -12.76
C GLU A 90 0.77 -4.21 -11.33
N ASP A 91 0.51 -5.18 -10.45
CA ASP A 91 0.29 -4.95 -9.01
C ASP A 91 1.47 -4.20 -8.39
N PHE A 92 2.69 -4.57 -8.78
CA PHE A 92 3.90 -3.93 -8.32
C PHE A 92 4.03 -2.48 -8.82
N LEU A 93 3.65 -2.22 -10.07
CA LEU A 93 3.61 -0.87 -10.62
C LEU A 93 2.53 -0.02 -9.94
N ASP A 94 1.34 -0.56 -9.71
CA ASP A 94 0.27 0.13 -8.99
C ASP A 94 0.70 0.49 -7.58
N MET A 95 1.34 -0.44 -6.88
CA MET A 95 1.94 -0.20 -5.57
C MET A 95 2.93 0.97 -5.61
N LEU A 96 3.88 0.96 -6.54
CA LEU A 96 4.86 2.05 -6.68
C LEU A 96 4.21 3.37 -7.13
N SER A 97 3.17 3.29 -7.95
CA SER A 97 2.40 4.43 -8.44
C SER A 97 1.72 5.15 -7.28
N VAL A 98 1.05 4.42 -6.38
CA VAL A 98 0.43 4.99 -5.18
C VAL A 98 1.46 5.59 -4.23
N PHE A 99 2.64 4.98 -4.12
CA PHE A 99 3.73 5.49 -3.30
C PHE A 99 4.51 6.64 -3.94
N SER A 100 4.29 6.93 -5.22
CA SER A 100 4.90 8.07 -5.88
C SER A 100 4.43 9.39 -5.28
N ASP A 101 5.32 10.38 -5.23
CA ASP A 101 4.96 11.76 -4.87
C ASP A 101 3.96 12.37 -5.86
N SER A 102 3.89 11.83 -7.08
CA SER A 102 2.98 12.28 -8.12
C SER A 102 1.54 11.78 -7.93
N ALA A 103 1.29 10.79 -7.06
CA ALA A 103 -0.06 10.30 -6.79
C ALA A 103 -0.88 11.33 -5.99
N THR A 104 -2.16 11.48 -6.38
CA THR A 104 -3.08 12.42 -5.73
C THR A 104 -3.42 11.99 -4.31
N SER A 105 -3.79 12.96 -3.46
CA SER A 105 -4.21 12.70 -2.08
C SER A 105 -5.42 11.76 -2.02
N ASP A 106 -6.31 11.82 -3.00
CA ASP A 106 -7.51 10.96 -3.07
C ASP A 106 -7.14 9.49 -3.30
N VAL A 107 -6.17 9.22 -4.20
CA VAL A 107 -5.66 7.87 -4.43
C VAL A 107 -4.95 7.36 -3.18
N LYS A 108 -4.08 8.17 -2.57
CA LYS A 108 -3.35 7.78 -1.35
C LYS A 108 -4.30 7.47 -0.19
N SER A 109 -5.32 8.30 0.02
CA SER A 109 -6.32 8.08 1.07
C SER A 109 -7.19 6.85 0.79
N HIS A 110 -7.54 6.59 -0.47
CA HIS A 110 -8.28 5.37 -0.83
C HIS A 110 -7.49 4.09 -0.53
N TYR A 111 -6.21 4.03 -0.91
CA TYR A 111 -5.38 2.86 -0.60
C TYR A 111 -5.05 2.76 0.89
N ALA A 112 -4.84 3.89 1.58
CA ALA A 112 -4.65 3.90 3.03
C ALA A 112 -5.88 3.30 3.74
N PHE A 113 -7.09 3.71 3.34
CA PHE A 113 -8.33 3.14 3.85
C PHE A 113 -8.37 1.61 3.67
N ARG A 114 -8.08 1.12 2.46
CA ARG A 114 -8.05 -0.33 2.20
C ARG A 114 -6.98 -1.09 2.99
N ILE A 115 -5.85 -0.45 3.30
CA ILE A 115 -4.80 -1.05 4.13
C ILE A 115 -5.26 -1.16 5.59
N PHE A 116 -6.06 -0.19 6.05
CA PHE A 116 -6.55 -0.08 7.42
C PHE A 116 -7.82 -0.90 7.68
N ASP A 117 -8.63 -1.12 6.66
CA ASP A 117 -9.76 -2.05 6.67
C ASP A 117 -9.18 -3.47 6.70
N PHE A 118 -9.20 -4.17 7.84
CA PHE A 118 -8.53 -5.47 7.97
C PHE A 118 -9.38 -6.64 7.51
N ASP A 119 -10.71 -6.51 7.54
CA ASP A 119 -11.64 -7.54 7.12
C ASP A 119 -12.21 -7.33 5.69
N ASP A 120 -11.80 -6.24 5.05
CA ASP A 120 -12.13 -5.85 3.68
C ASP A 120 -13.65 -5.68 3.48
N ASP A 121 -14.35 -5.19 4.50
CA ASP A 121 -15.80 -4.97 4.50
C ASP A 121 -16.23 -3.60 3.93
N GLY A 122 -15.25 -2.72 3.69
CA GLY A 122 -15.47 -1.38 3.14
C GLY A 122 -15.77 -0.31 4.19
N THR A 123 -15.66 -0.64 5.48
CA THR A 123 -15.79 0.25 6.63
C THR A 123 -14.62 0.03 7.60
N LEU A 124 -14.29 1.03 8.42
CA LEU A 124 -13.34 0.87 9.51
C LEU A 124 -14.12 0.75 10.80
N ASP A 125 -14.17 -0.46 11.36
CA ASP A 125 -14.80 -0.70 12.65
C ASP A 125 -13.83 -0.40 13.80
N ARG A 126 -14.31 -0.57 15.04
CA ARG A 126 -13.48 -0.37 16.23
C ARG A 126 -12.28 -1.32 16.28
N LYS A 127 -12.41 -2.54 15.77
CA LYS A 127 -11.32 -3.53 15.76
C LYS A 127 -10.26 -3.18 14.73
N ASP A 128 -10.65 -2.67 13.57
CA ASP A 128 -9.71 -2.19 12.55
C ASP A 128 -8.87 -1.04 13.10
N LEU A 129 -9.54 -0.06 13.73
CA LEU A 129 -8.87 1.05 14.40
C LEU A 129 -7.96 0.59 15.55
N GLU A 130 -8.40 -0.39 16.34
CA GLU A 130 -7.57 -0.98 17.39
C GLU A 130 -6.32 -1.68 16.81
N GLN A 131 -6.48 -2.48 15.75
CA GLN A 131 -5.35 -3.16 15.09
C GLN A 131 -4.38 -2.15 14.48
N LEU A 132 -4.91 -1.11 13.83
CA LEU A 132 -4.12 -0.03 13.28
C LEU A 132 -3.27 0.66 14.37
N VAL A 133 -3.89 1.09 15.46
CA VAL A 133 -3.19 1.80 16.54
C VAL A 133 -2.13 0.88 17.14
N ASN A 134 -2.45 -0.40 17.37
CA ASN A 134 -1.49 -1.40 17.82
C ASN A 134 -0.30 -1.58 16.86
N CYS A 135 -0.54 -1.53 15.54
CA CYS A 135 0.52 -1.56 14.53
C CYS A 135 1.41 -0.30 14.57
N LEU A 136 0.83 0.88 14.83
CA LEU A 136 1.54 2.15 14.90
C LEU A 136 2.35 2.33 16.20
N THR A 137 1.80 1.94 17.34
CA THR A 137 2.48 2.04 18.65
C THR A 137 3.57 0.98 18.85
N GLY A 138 3.65 0.01 17.94
CA GLY A 138 4.69 -1.02 17.92
C GLY A 138 4.49 -2.13 18.96
N GLN A 139 5.27 -3.21 18.82
CA GLN A 139 5.27 -4.37 19.72
C GLN A 139 6.08 -4.16 21.02
N GLY A 140 6.49 -2.93 21.32
CA GLY A 140 7.21 -2.62 22.55
C GLY A 140 6.24 -2.58 23.74
N GLU A 141 6.47 -3.42 24.74
CA GLU A 141 5.65 -3.49 25.97
C GLU A 141 5.49 -2.12 26.69
N GLU A 142 6.40 -1.18 26.48
CA GLU A 142 6.38 0.16 27.10
C GLU A 142 5.59 1.22 26.33
N SER A 143 5.19 0.94 25.08
CA SER A 143 4.44 1.89 24.23
C SER A 143 3.02 1.40 23.90
N ARG A 144 2.62 0.24 24.42
CA ARG A 144 1.25 -0.26 24.31
C ARG A 144 0.33 0.60 25.15
N LEU A 145 -0.64 1.24 24.49
CA LEU A 145 -1.73 1.91 25.17
C LEU A 145 -2.47 0.91 26.07
N SER A 146 -2.87 1.35 27.26
CA SER A 146 -3.81 0.57 28.06
C SER A 146 -5.13 0.42 27.29
N SER A 147 -5.90 -0.63 27.61
CA SER A 147 -7.21 -0.84 26.98
C SER A 147 -8.13 0.40 27.11
N ALA A 148 -8.03 1.13 28.23
CA ALA A 148 -8.80 2.35 28.45
C ALA A 148 -8.34 3.51 27.54
N GLU A 149 -7.03 3.71 27.36
CA GLU A 149 -6.50 4.75 26.45
C GLU A 149 -6.82 4.42 25.00
N MET A 150 -6.75 3.15 24.61
CA MET A 150 -7.15 2.66 23.29
C MET A 150 -8.63 2.93 23.03
N GLU A 151 -9.51 2.54 23.95
CA GLU A 151 -10.95 2.80 23.85
C GLU A 151 -11.26 4.29 23.75
N GLN A 152 -10.60 5.14 24.55
CA GLN A 152 -10.76 6.58 24.49
C GLN A 152 -10.31 7.16 23.15
N LEU A 153 -9.18 6.69 22.61
CA LEU A 153 -8.66 7.15 21.32
C LEU A 153 -9.60 6.76 20.18
N ILE A 154 -10.04 5.49 20.13
CA ILE A 154 -11.01 5.03 19.13
C ILE A 154 -12.32 5.78 19.24
N GLN A 155 -12.81 6.01 20.47
CA GLN A 155 -14.04 6.76 20.71
C GLN A 155 -13.92 8.20 20.22
N ASN A 156 -12.81 8.89 20.50
CA ASN A 156 -12.58 10.25 20.01
C ASN A 156 -12.51 10.29 18.48
N ILE A 157 -11.84 9.32 17.86
CA ILE A 157 -11.76 9.20 16.40
C ILE A 157 -13.15 9.05 15.80
N LEU A 158 -13.97 8.15 16.32
CA LEU A 158 -15.34 7.95 15.86
C LEU A 158 -16.17 9.22 16.08
N GLU A 159 -16.11 9.85 17.25
CA GLU A 159 -16.88 11.08 17.50
C GLU A 159 -16.55 12.24 16.54
N GLU A 160 -15.31 12.31 16.05
CA GLU A 160 -14.88 13.30 15.08
C GLU A 160 -15.15 12.89 13.62
N SER A 161 -15.21 11.58 13.34
CA SER A 161 -15.19 11.02 11.98
C SER A 161 -16.51 10.45 11.51
N ASP A 162 -17.24 9.79 12.40
CA ASP A 162 -18.50 9.11 12.14
C ASP A 162 -19.64 10.15 12.11
N ILE A 163 -20.01 10.55 10.88
CA ILE A 163 -20.97 11.64 10.64
C ILE A 163 -22.40 11.09 10.78
N ASP A 164 -22.63 9.88 10.29
CA ASP A 164 -23.96 9.25 10.29
C ASP A 164 -24.28 8.48 11.58
N LYS A 165 -23.29 8.30 12.45
CA LYS A 165 -23.36 7.64 13.76
C LYS A 165 -23.68 6.15 13.67
N ASP A 166 -23.19 5.49 12.62
CA ASP A 166 -23.33 4.05 12.46
C ASP A 166 -22.31 3.24 13.29
N GLY A 167 -21.32 3.93 13.88
CA GLY A 167 -20.29 3.33 14.72
C GLY A 167 -19.08 2.80 13.95
N THR A 168 -19.02 3.07 12.65
CA THR A 168 -17.93 2.74 11.73
C THR A 168 -17.48 3.99 10.97
N ILE A 169 -16.39 3.90 10.22
CA ILE A 169 -15.93 4.99 9.34
C ILE A 169 -15.91 4.46 7.92
N ASN A 170 -16.74 5.01 7.04
CA ASN A 170 -16.68 4.68 5.63
C ASN A 170 -15.60 5.49 4.89
N LEU A 171 -15.29 5.11 3.64
CA LEU A 171 -14.27 5.78 2.84
C LEU A 171 -14.47 7.31 2.72
N SER A 172 -15.73 7.75 2.58
CA SER A 172 -16.03 9.18 2.40
C SER A 172 -15.76 9.97 3.68
N GLU A 173 -16.11 9.40 4.83
CA GLU A 173 -15.83 9.96 6.15
C GLU A 173 -14.33 10.00 6.42
N PHE A 174 -13.62 8.91 6.11
CA PHE A 174 -12.17 8.85 6.25
C PHE A 174 -11.47 9.96 5.43
N GLN A 175 -11.85 10.13 4.16
CA GLN A 175 -11.31 11.20 3.31
C GLN A 175 -11.63 12.60 3.85
N HIS A 176 -12.85 12.80 4.37
CA HIS A 176 -13.26 14.07 4.97
C HIS A 176 -12.43 14.40 6.22
N VAL A 177 -12.15 13.42 7.07
CA VAL A 177 -11.39 13.61 8.31
C VAL A 177 -9.91 13.86 8.01
N VAL A 178 -9.31 13.05 7.13
CA VAL A 178 -7.91 13.20 6.71
C VAL A 178 -7.66 14.56 6.03
N SER A 179 -8.64 15.08 5.28
CA SER A 179 -8.51 16.41 4.64
C SER A 179 -8.76 17.57 5.61
N ARG A 180 -9.58 17.39 6.66
CA ARG A 180 -9.92 18.41 7.65
C ARG A 180 -8.92 18.52 8.80
N SER A 181 -8.31 17.40 9.20
CA SER A 181 -7.42 17.31 10.36
C SER A 181 -6.03 16.84 9.92
N PRO A 182 -5.08 17.77 9.70
CA PRO A 182 -3.70 17.42 9.37
C PRO A 182 -3.03 16.57 10.46
N ASP A 183 -3.45 16.72 11.72
CA ASP A 183 -2.96 15.93 12.85
C ASP A 183 -3.43 14.48 12.75
N PHE A 184 -4.69 14.26 12.37
CA PHE A 184 -5.23 12.95 12.04
C PHE A 184 -4.49 12.36 10.83
N ALA A 185 -4.38 13.11 9.73
CA ALA A 185 -3.62 12.67 8.57
C ALA A 185 -2.18 12.29 8.94
N SER A 186 -1.52 13.05 9.83
CA SER A 186 -0.16 12.77 10.28
C SER A 186 -0.04 11.53 11.17
N SER A 187 -1.07 11.24 11.97
CA SER A 187 -1.13 10.05 12.84
C SER A 187 -1.37 8.77 12.03
N PHE A 188 -2.09 8.90 10.91
CA PHE A 188 -2.39 7.83 9.97
C PHE A 188 -1.47 7.85 8.74
N LYS A 189 -0.39 8.66 8.76
CA LYS A 189 0.60 8.59 7.70
C LYS A 189 1.21 7.20 7.74
N ILE A 190 0.88 6.42 6.71
CA ILE A 190 1.75 5.34 6.26
C ILE A 190 3.01 6.05 5.76
N VAL A 191 3.93 6.34 6.69
CA VAL A 191 5.27 6.82 6.35
C VAL A 191 6.00 5.61 5.80
N LEU A 192 6.27 5.63 4.49
CA LEU A 192 7.29 4.82 3.85
C LEU A 192 8.59 5.64 3.82
#